data_AF-A0A3R6VW30-F1
#
_entry.id   AF-A0A3R6VW30-F1
#
_cell.length_a   1.000
_cell.length_b   1.000
_cell.length_c   1.000
_cell.angle_alpha   90.00
_cell.angle_beta   90.00
_cell.angle_gamma   90.00
#
_symmetry.space_group_name_H-M   'P 1'
#
loop_
_entity.id
_entity.type
_entity.pdbx_description
1 polymer ?
#
loop_
_entity_poly.entity_id
_entity_poly.type
_entity_poly.pdbx_seq_one_letter_code
_entity_poly.pdbx_strand_id
1 'polypeptide(L)'
;MADATPVATAGDVDVTSGDGDIVVTGALTIDGHYGDWEGYPKTTITYNSSNAECNHYGQLAISGDKLFGHFKANDLYTSNMQIQIWYININGRQFPIQIQNESGGRIDWSKGIPTAQGTYTGLKMFFGYSGGDELGSNVALTIYDSVHGQGAKGDEIEFSLSLSKLAEYTGIDPDQMGTITIYNPNLGSQGVTIAGSSTAPWLGIAICLVAVGGVTLYRRKKKKSV
;
A
#
# COMPACT_ATOMS: atom_id res chain seq x y z
N MET A 1 9.23 54.05 -8.23
CA MET A 1 7.98 53.53 -8.82
C MET A 1 8.34 52.21 -9.46
N ALA A 2 7.88 51.13 -8.83
CA ALA A 2 8.02 49.78 -9.34
C ALA A 2 7.17 49.61 -10.60
N ASP A 3 7.64 48.83 -11.55
CA ASP A 3 6.75 47.89 -12.22
C ASP A 3 7.53 46.62 -12.56
N ALA A 4 6.95 45.50 -12.16
CA ALA A 4 7.55 44.18 -12.22
C ALA A 4 6.53 43.22 -12.82
N THR A 5 7.05 42.24 -13.56
CA THR A 5 6.47 40.96 -14.01
C THR A 5 5.71 40.94 -15.35
N PRO A 6 5.67 39.79 -16.07
CA PRO A 6 6.15 38.45 -15.68
C PRO A 6 7.16 37.78 -16.64
N VAL A 7 7.97 36.91 -16.04
CA VAL A 7 8.77 35.86 -16.69
C VAL A 7 7.85 34.74 -17.14
N ALA A 8 7.93 34.35 -18.41
CA ALA A 8 7.22 33.21 -18.96
C ALA A 8 7.75 31.90 -18.37
N THR A 9 6.82 31.10 -17.86
CA THR A 9 7.01 29.77 -17.27
C THR A 9 7.67 28.81 -18.24
N ALA A 10 8.60 27.99 -17.72
CA ALA A 10 9.27 26.93 -18.48
C ALA A 10 8.23 25.96 -19.08
N GLY A 11 8.33 25.78 -20.39
CA GLY A 11 7.43 24.97 -21.19
C GLY A 11 7.60 23.47 -20.97
N ASP A 12 6.57 22.78 -21.42
CA ASP A 12 6.40 21.34 -21.49
C ASP A 12 7.65 20.62 -22.02
N VAL A 13 8.05 19.55 -21.33
CA VAL A 13 9.02 18.61 -21.88
C VAL A 13 8.25 17.48 -22.55
N ASP A 14 8.09 17.62 -23.86
CA ASP A 14 7.79 16.53 -24.78
C ASP A 14 9.02 15.62 -24.88
N VAL A 15 8.87 14.33 -24.55
CA VAL A 15 9.86 13.31 -24.85
C VAL A 15 9.16 12.18 -25.57
N THR A 16 9.34 12.12 -26.89
CA THR A 16 9.03 10.93 -27.68
C THR A 16 10.29 10.19 -28.13
N SER A 17 10.17 8.86 -28.04
CA SER A 17 10.80 7.80 -28.83
C SER A 17 12.04 7.08 -28.27
N GLY A 18 11.79 5.82 -27.91
CA GLY A 18 12.75 4.74 -27.74
C GLY A 18 12.04 3.47 -27.27
N ASP A 19 11.73 2.56 -28.19
CA ASP A 19 11.05 1.26 -28.03
C ASP A 19 11.14 0.60 -26.64
N GLY A 20 10.09 0.83 -25.87
CA GLY A 20 9.78 0.26 -24.56
C GLY A 20 8.57 1.03 -24.08
N ASP A 21 7.41 0.37 -24.03
CA ASP A 21 6.11 0.98 -23.78
C ASP A 21 6.19 2.01 -22.63
N ILE A 22 6.19 3.31 -22.97
CA ILE A 22 6.14 4.39 -21.99
C ILE A 22 4.70 4.42 -21.52
N VAL A 23 4.41 3.63 -20.49
CA VAL A 23 3.15 3.75 -19.77
C VAL A 23 3.18 5.09 -19.05
N VAL A 24 2.58 6.10 -19.66
CA VAL A 24 2.25 7.37 -18.98
C VAL A 24 1.16 7.04 -17.96
N THR A 25 1.56 6.61 -16.77
CA THR A 25 0.63 6.44 -15.65
C THR A 25 0.15 7.84 -15.24
N GLY A 26 -1.16 8.10 -15.31
CA GLY A 26 -1.75 9.29 -14.70
C GLY A 26 -1.46 9.36 -13.20
N ALA A 27 -1.75 10.51 -12.56
CA ALA A 27 -1.58 10.65 -11.12
C ALA A 27 -2.53 9.70 -10.37
N LEU A 28 -1.98 8.84 -9.49
CA LEU A 28 -2.77 7.97 -8.61
C LEU A 28 -3.66 8.80 -7.70
N THR A 29 -4.95 8.48 -7.68
CA THR A 29 -5.96 9.15 -6.85
C THR A 29 -6.58 8.14 -5.91
N ILE A 30 -6.70 8.48 -4.62
CA ILE A 30 -7.28 7.59 -3.62
C ILE A 30 -8.76 7.93 -3.45
N ASP A 31 -9.62 7.24 -4.22
CA ASP A 31 -11.05 7.52 -4.28
C ASP A 31 -11.95 6.27 -4.38
N GLY A 32 -11.37 5.07 -4.51
CA GLY A 32 -12.07 3.81 -4.67
C GLY A 32 -12.35 3.45 -6.14
N HIS A 33 -11.70 4.13 -7.08
CA HIS A 33 -11.74 3.84 -8.52
C HIS A 33 -10.37 3.38 -9.03
N TYR A 34 -10.18 2.06 -9.02
CA TYR A 34 -8.87 1.42 -9.21
C TYR A 34 -8.30 1.39 -10.64
N GLY A 35 -8.87 2.14 -11.59
CA GLY A 35 -8.46 2.10 -13.00
C GLY A 35 -7.08 2.72 -13.26
N ASP A 36 -6.68 3.68 -12.44
CA ASP A 36 -5.35 4.31 -12.46
C ASP A 36 -4.22 3.33 -12.10
N TRP A 37 -4.53 2.23 -11.42
CA TRP A 37 -3.57 1.17 -11.10
C TRP A 37 -3.22 0.25 -12.28
N GLU A 38 -3.96 0.28 -13.41
CA GLU A 38 -3.74 -0.65 -14.53
C GLU A 38 -2.31 -0.60 -15.10
N GLY A 39 -1.67 0.58 -15.05
CA GLY A 39 -0.29 0.77 -15.51
C GLY A 39 0.81 0.36 -14.52
N TYR A 40 0.46 -0.02 -13.29
CA TYR A 40 1.44 -0.34 -12.24
C TYR A 40 1.69 -1.85 -12.11
N PRO A 41 2.92 -2.29 -11.79
CA PRO A 41 3.24 -3.71 -11.67
C PRO A 41 2.37 -4.46 -10.64
N LYS A 42 1.63 -5.47 -11.11
CA LYS A 42 0.76 -6.32 -10.29
C LYS A 42 1.52 -7.50 -9.70
N THR A 43 1.46 -7.64 -8.39
CA THR A 43 2.07 -8.74 -7.64
C THR A 43 1.00 -9.71 -7.16
N THR A 44 1.15 -10.99 -7.49
CA THR A 44 0.26 -12.06 -7.05
C THR A 44 0.61 -12.53 -5.63
N ILE A 45 -0.39 -12.63 -4.76
CA ILE A 45 -0.27 -13.14 -3.40
C ILE A 45 -1.05 -14.47 -3.35
N THR A 46 -0.33 -15.57 -3.31
CA THR A 46 -0.84 -16.91 -3.68
C THR A 46 -1.34 -17.76 -2.51
N TYR A 47 -1.06 -17.36 -1.27
CA TYR A 47 -1.37 -18.16 -0.08
C TYR A 47 -0.82 -19.62 -0.14
N ASN A 48 0.25 -19.89 -0.89
CA ASN A 48 0.74 -21.25 -1.20
C ASN A 48 -0.33 -22.18 -1.82
N SER A 49 -1.41 -21.61 -2.39
CA SER A 49 -2.40 -22.35 -3.15
C SER A 49 -1.89 -22.61 -4.56
N SER A 50 -2.22 -23.77 -5.12
CA SER A 50 -2.03 -24.05 -6.55
C SER A 50 -3.22 -23.58 -7.41
N ASN A 51 -4.32 -23.12 -6.79
CA ASN A 51 -5.45 -22.55 -7.50
C ASN A 51 -5.24 -21.05 -7.70
N ALA A 52 -5.09 -20.63 -8.96
CA ALA A 52 -4.90 -19.24 -9.32
C ALA A 52 -6.10 -18.33 -8.99
N GLU A 53 -7.31 -18.90 -8.86
CA GLU A 53 -8.51 -18.17 -8.44
C GLU A 53 -8.45 -17.73 -6.97
N CYS A 54 -7.61 -18.38 -6.15
CA CYS A 54 -7.40 -17.99 -4.76
C CYS A 54 -6.33 -16.90 -4.60
N ASN A 55 -5.78 -16.38 -5.71
CA ASN A 55 -4.73 -15.38 -5.65
C ASN A 55 -5.29 -14.00 -5.34
N HIS A 56 -4.80 -13.40 -4.27
CA HIS A 56 -4.94 -11.97 -4.04
C HIS A 56 -3.94 -11.20 -4.89
N TYR A 57 -4.11 -9.89 -5.00
CA TYR A 57 -3.16 -9.04 -5.71
C TYR A 57 -2.79 -7.84 -4.87
N GLY A 58 -1.58 -7.33 -5.09
CA GLY A 58 -1.26 -6.00 -4.65
C GLY A 58 -0.23 -5.31 -5.54
N GLN A 59 -0.20 -4.00 -5.42
CA GLN A 59 0.57 -3.05 -6.22
C GLN A 59 1.11 -1.98 -5.28
N LEU A 60 2.33 -1.52 -5.53
CA LEU A 60 2.93 -0.40 -4.82
C LEU A 60 3.51 0.59 -5.81
N ALA A 61 3.49 1.86 -5.44
CA ALA A 61 4.14 2.94 -6.17
C ALA A 61 4.69 3.98 -5.20
N ILE A 62 5.74 4.69 -5.60
CA ILE A 62 6.26 5.83 -4.86
C ILE A 62 6.20 7.04 -5.78
N SER A 63 5.68 8.15 -5.28
CA SER A 63 5.70 9.43 -5.98
C SER A 63 5.88 10.57 -4.99
N GLY A 64 7.00 11.31 -5.11
CA GLY A 64 7.40 12.32 -4.15
C GLY A 64 7.53 11.75 -2.73
N ASP A 65 6.90 12.42 -1.75
CA ASP A 65 6.84 11.97 -0.35
C ASP A 65 5.79 10.85 -0.09
N LYS A 66 5.12 10.35 -1.12
CA LYS A 66 4.01 9.40 -0.95
C LYS A 66 4.39 7.99 -1.37
N LEU A 67 4.10 7.04 -0.48
CA LEU A 67 3.97 5.63 -0.81
C LEU A 67 2.50 5.33 -1.04
N PHE A 68 2.19 4.75 -2.20
CA PHE A 68 0.87 4.31 -2.58
C PHE A 68 0.81 2.79 -2.55
N GLY A 69 -0.35 2.24 -2.21
CA GLY A 69 -0.62 0.82 -2.33
C GLY A 69 -2.05 0.53 -2.73
N HIS A 70 -2.22 -0.52 -3.52
CA HIS A 70 -3.51 -1.11 -3.87
C HIS A 70 -3.45 -2.61 -3.60
N PHE A 71 -4.48 -3.13 -2.94
CA PHE A 71 -4.63 -4.54 -2.65
C PHE A 71 -6.04 -5.00 -2.99
N LYS A 72 -6.13 -6.18 -3.59
CA LYS A 72 -7.38 -6.82 -4.00
C LYS A 72 -7.51 -8.19 -3.39
N ALA A 73 -8.61 -8.43 -2.67
CA ALA A 73 -8.98 -9.76 -2.26
C ALA A 73 -9.42 -10.60 -3.48
N ASN A 74 -9.18 -11.92 -3.43
CA ASN A 74 -9.66 -12.80 -4.50
C ASN A 74 -11.18 -13.00 -4.39
N ASP A 75 -11.85 -13.37 -5.47
CA ASP A 75 -13.31 -13.50 -5.52
C ASP A 75 -13.84 -14.76 -4.78
N LEU A 76 -12.95 -15.64 -4.33
CA LEU A 76 -13.27 -16.76 -3.42
C LEU A 76 -13.05 -16.38 -1.95
N TYR A 77 -12.71 -15.13 -1.64
CA TYR A 77 -12.53 -14.64 -0.28
C TYR A 77 -13.89 -14.33 0.35
N THR A 78 -14.35 -15.21 1.23
CA THR A 78 -15.73 -15.22 1.75
C THR A 78 -15.94 -14.30 2.98
N SER A 79 -15.20 -13.20 3.07
CA SER A 79 -15.29 -12.26 4.20
C SER A 79 -14.79 -10.89 3.80
N ASN A 80 -15.21 -9.85 4.54
CA ASN A 80 -14.62 -8.52 4.38
C ASN A 80 -13.10 -8.58 4.52
N MET A 81 -12.39 -7.75 3.75
CA MET A 81 -10.95 -7.58 3.94
C MET A 81 -10.67 -7.04 5.35
N GLN A 82 -9.79 -7.73 6.10
CA GLN A 82 -9.41 -7.28 7.43
C GLN A 82 -8.40 -6.13 7.36
N ILE A 83 -8.90 -4.89 7.33
CA ILE A 83 -8.07 -3.69 7.11
C ILE A 83 -7.32 -3.20 8.36
N GLN A 84 -7.61 -3.72 9.55
CA GLN A 84 -7.01 -3.27 10.80
C GLN A 84 -5.64 -3.92 11.10
N ILE A 85 -5.22 -4.91 10.31
CA ILE A 85 -4.00 -5.69 10.56
C ILE A 85 -3.12 -5.65 9.32
N TRP A 86 -2.09 -4.80 9.37
CA TRP A 86 -1.11 -4.66 8.30
C TRP A 86 0.28 -4.48 8.88
N TYR A 87 1.27 -4.70 8.04
CA TYR A 87 2.65 -4.43 8.38
C TYR A 87 3.35 -3.77 7.21
N ILE A 88 4.23 -2.84 7.55
CA ILE A 88 5.24 -2.29 6.67
C ILE A 88 6.60 -2.79 7.12
N ASN A 89 7.36 -3.38 6.21
CA ASN A 89 8.74 -3.78 6.43
C ASN A 89 9.65 -2.83 5.67
N ILE A 90 10.60 -2.21 6.37
CA ILE A 90 11.58 -1.30 5.78
C ILE A 90 12.96 -1.88 6.07
N ASN A 91 13.72 -2.24 5.02
CA ASN A 91 15.06 -2.83 5.14
C ASN A 91 15.14 -4.02 6.12
N GLY A 92 14.12 -4.88 6.12
CA GLY A 92 14.04 -6.04 7.01
C GLY A 92 13.43 -5.76 8.39
N ARG A 93 13.22 -4.50 8.78
CA ARG A 93 12.58 -4.12 10.05
C ARG A 93 11.08 -3.98 9.85
N GLN A 94 10.31 -4.75 10.62
CA GLN A 94 8.86 -4.80 10.51
C GLN A 94 8.18 -3.86 11.52
N PHE A 95 7.20 -3.10 11.04
CA PHE A 95 6.39 -2.18 11.83
C PHE A 95 4.89 -2.48 11.61
N PRO A 96 4.10 -2.62 12.68
CA PRO A 96 2.65 -2.77 12.57
C PRO A 96 2.01 -1.45 12.13
N ILE A 97 0.99 -1.53 11.28
CA ILE A 97 0.12 -0.40 10.90
C ILE A 97 -1.33 -0.88 10.86
N GLN A 98 -2.28 0.02 11.03
CA GLN A 98 -3.71 -0.30 10.98
C GLN A 98 -4.47 0.78 10.23
N ILE A 99 -5.56 0.39 9.57
CA ILE A 99 -6.50 1.31 8.95
C ILE A 99 -7.75 1.40 9.82
N GLN A 100 -8.15 2.63 10.16
CA GLN A 100 -9.27 2.91 11.05
C GLN A 100 -10.00 4.19 10.63
N ASN A 101 -11.18 4.40 11.22
CA ASN A 101 -11.83 5.71 11.21
C ASN A 101 -10.98 6.73 11.99
N GLU A 102 -11.08 8.00 11.58
CA GLU A 102 -10.33 9.10 12.17
C GLU A 102 -11.27 10.21 12.67
N SER A 103 -10.87 10.83 13.78
CA SER A 103 -11.48 12.05 14.32
C SER A 103 -10.42 12.88 15.06
N GLY A 104 -10.16 14.10 14.57
CA GLY A 104 -9.22 15.05 15.19
C GLY A 104 -7.75 14.60 15.21
N GLY A 105 -7.30 13.89 14.18
CA GLY A 105 -5.96 13.33 14.01
C GLY A 105 -5.71 12.02 14.76
N ARG A 106 -6.76 11.40 15.33
CA ARG A 106 -6.66 10.17 16.12
C ARG A 106 -7.67 9.13 15.68
N ILE A 107 -7.45 7.89 16.08
CA ILE A 107 -8.40 6.80 15.84
C ILE A 107 -9.73 7.11 16.53
N ASP A 108 -10.81 7.08 15.74
CA ASP A 108 -12.18 7.18 16.23
C ASP A 108 -12.69 5.80 16.65
N TRP A 109 -12.40 5.42 17.89
CA TRP A 109 -12.85 4.15 18.48
C TRP A 109 -14.37 4.04 18.64
N SER A 110 -15.12 5.14 18.48
CA SER A 110 -16.58 5.10 18.53
C SER A 110 -17.21 4.54 17.26
N LYS A 111 -16.44 4.47 16.17
CA LYS A 111 -16.90 3.95 14.88
C LYS A 111 -16.29 2.58 14.59
N GLY A 112 -17.15 1.62 14.28
CA GLY A 112 -16.73 0.34 13.73
C GLY A 112 -16.16 0.47 12.31
N ILE A 113 -15.43 -0.54 11.87
CA ILE A 113 -14.98 -0.65 10.47
C ILE A 113 -16.19 -0.91 9.56
N PRO A 114 -16.23 -0.32 8.36
CA PRO A 114 -17.26 -0.63 7.38
C PRO A 114 -17.34 -2.12 7.05
N THR A 115 -18.56 -2.66 6.99
CA THR A 115 -18.82 -4.05 6.59
C THR A 115 -19.92 -4.18 5.53
N ALA A 116 -20.73 -3.13 5.34
CA ALA A 116 -21.77 -3.10 4.32
C ALA A 116 -21.16 -2.86 2.93
N GLN A 117 -21.91 -3.19 1.89
CA GLN A 117 -21.52 -2.90 0.52
C GLN A 117 -21.41 -1.38 0.31
N GLY A 118 -20.34 -0.94 -0.35
CA GLY A 118 -20.12 0.45 -0.68
C GLY A 118 -18.64 0.81 -0.81
N THR A 119 -18.39 2.05 -1.22
CA THR A 119 -17.06 2.67 -1.22
C THR A 119 -16.96 3.61 -0.03
N TYR A 120 -15.93 3.40 0.79
CA TYR A 120 -15.69 4.12 2.02
C TYR A 120 -14.38 4.91 1.90
N THR A 121 -14.51 6.23 1.92
CA THR A 121 -13.39 7.17 1.99
C THR A 121 -13.34 7.81 3.37
N GLY A 122 -12.21 8.42 3.72
CA GLY A 122 -12.01 9.07 5.04
C GLY A 122 -11.48 8.14 6.13
N LEU A 123 -11.21 6.88 5.82
CA LEU A 123 -10.34 6.03 6.64
C LEU A 123 -8.90 6.57 6.59
N LYS A 124 -8.16 6.31 7.65
CA LYS A 124 -6.75 6.70 7.79
C LYS A 124 -5.91 5.54 8.29
N MET A 125 -4.63 5.58 7.96
CA MET A 125 -3.63 4.63 8.38
C MET A 125 -2.83 5.18 9.57
N PHE A 126 -2.71 4.36 10.60
CA PHE A 126 -2.05 4.69 11.86
C PHE A 126 -0.90 3.74 12.13
N PHE A 127 0.15 4.28 12.75
CA PHE A 127 1.30 3.50 13.18
C PHE A 127 0.96 2.67 14.44
N GLY A 128 1.24 1.38 14.41
CA GLY A 128 0.98 0.45 15.50
C GLY A 128 -0.50 0.15 15.76
N TYR A 129 -0.76 -0.89 16.56
CA TYR A 129 -2.12 -1.36 16.87
C TYR A 129 -2.78 -0.67 18.06
N SER A 130 -1.99 -0.01 18.92
CA SER A 130 -2.48 0.57 20.19
C SER A 130 -2.99 2.01 20.08
N GLY A 131 -3.41 2.46 18.90
CA GLY A 131 -3.86 3.84 18.71
C GLY A 131 -2.73 4.85 18.52
N GLY A 132 -1.67 4.45 17.79
CA GLY A 132 -0.58 5.37 17.45
C GLY A 132 -0.99 6.41 16.42
N ASP A 133 -0.02 7.17 15.96
CA ASP A 133 -0.28 8.38 15.19
C ASP A 133 -0.60 8.12 13.71
N GLU A 134 -1.31 9.08 13.13
CA GLU A 134 -1.74 9.07 11.73
C GLU A 134 -0.56 9.31 10.77
N LEU A 135 -0.50 8.56 9.66
CA LEU A 135 0.64 8.53 8.74
C LEU A 135 0.54 9.51 7.55
N GLY A 136 -0.19 10.62 7.68
CA GLY A 136 -0.42 11.57 6.59
C GLY A 136 -1.08 10.92 5.37
N SER A 137 -2.04 10.05 5.64
CA SER A 137 -2.58 9.05 4.72
C SER A 137 -3.93 9.43 4.13
N ASN A 138 -4.28 8.81 3.00
CA ASN A 138 -5.65 8.72 2.50
C ASN A 138 -5.93 7.26 2.20
N VAL A 139 -7.16 6.81 2.44
CA VAL A 139 -7.56 5.42 2.22
C VAL A 139 -8.95 5.39 1.61
N ALA A 140 -9.13 4.51 0.61
CA ALA A 140 -10.42 4.15 0.05
C ALA A 140 -10.58 2.63 0.05
N LEU A 141 -11.69 2.15 0.62
CA LEU A 141 -12.06 0.73 0.67
C LEU A 141 -13.37 0.53 -0.08
N THR A 142 -13.40 -0.41 -1.02
CA THR A 142 -14.63 -0.84 -1.67
C THR A 142 -14.98 -2.26 -1.23
N ILE A 143 -16.16 -2.38 -0.63
CA ILE A 143 -16.80 -3.65 -0.30
C ILE A 143 -17.83 -3.94 -1.37
N TYR A 144 -17.64 -4.99 -2.15
CA TYR A 144 -18.50 -5.28 -3.31
C TYR A 144 -19.76 -6.05 -2.93
N ASP A 145 -19.70 -6.89 -1.90
CA ASP A 145 -20.82 -7.70 -1.42
C ASP A 145 -20.67 -7.86 0.09
N SER A 146 -21.65 -7.41 0.89
CA SER A 146 -21.58 -7.55 2.36
C SER A 146 -21.71 -9.00 2.85
N VAL A 147 -22.30 -9.90 2.04
CA VAL A 147 -22.49 -11.31 2.37
C VAL A 147 -21.28 -12.16 1.95
N HIS A 148 -20.52 -11.71 0.94
CA HIS A 148 -19.39 -12.45 0.34
C HIS A 148 -19.79 -13.87 -0.07
N GLY A 149 -20.90 -13.97 -0.81
CA GLY A 149 -21.39 -15.24 -1.35
C GLY A 149 -20.41 -15.87 -2.36
N GLN A 150 -20.69 -17.11 -2.78
CA GLN A 150 -19.87 -17.75 -3.82
C GLN A 150 -19.92 -16.94 -5.13
N GLY A 151 -18.75 -16.56 -5.65
CA GLY A 151 -18.62 -15.77 -6.87
C GLY A 151 -18.80 -14.27 -6.68
N ALA A 152 -18.92 -13.79 -5.42
CA ALA A 152 -18.87 -12.37 -5.12
C ALA A 152 -17.48 -11.80 -5.43
N LYS A 153 -17.43 -10.55 -5.90
CA LYS A 153 -16.16 -9.88 -6.14
C LYS A 153 -15.46 -9.63 -4.79
N GLY A 154 -14.17 -9.95 -4.70
CA GLY A 154 -13.38 -9.67 -3.51
C GLY A 154 -13.18 -8.17 -3.29
N ASP A 155 -13.20 -7.74 -2.02
CA ASP A 155 -12.95 -6.35 -1.62
C ASP A 155 -11.63 -5.79 -2.21
N GLU A 156 -11.64 -4.50 -2.53
CA GLU A 156 -10.47 -3.76 -3.02
C GLU A 156 -10.17 -2.59 -2.07
N ILE A 157 -8.89 -2.32 -1.83
CA ILE A 157 -8.44 -1.19 -1.01
C ILE A 157 -7.27 -0.50 -1.66
N GLU A 158 -7.26 0.82 -1.61
CA GLU A 158 -6.12 1.63 -1.98
C GLU A 158 -5.82 2.68 -0.93
N PHE A 159 -4.57 3.10 -0.86
CA PHE A 159 -4.12 4.09 0.08
C PHE A 159 -2.88 4.83 -0.40
N SER A 160 -2.66 5.98 0.22
CA SER A 160 -1.36 6.66 0.25
C SER A 160 -0.96 6.93 1.69
N LEU A 161 0.34 7.00 1.97
CA LEU A 161 0.91 7.45 3.24
C LEU A 161 2.16 8.31 3.00
N SER A 162 2.52 9.15 3.97
CA SER A 162 3.73 9.98 3.92
C SER A 162 4.97 9.20 4.35
N LEU A 163 5.99 9.19 3.50
CA LEU A 163 7.31 8.64 3.81
C LEU A 163 8.00 9.45 4.91
N SER A 164 7.85 10.78 4.91
CA SER A 164 8.34 11.65 5.98
C SER A 164 7.70 11.30 7.33
N LYS A 165 6.38 11.10 7.39
CA LYS A 165 5.71 10.65 8.63
C LYS A 165 6.16 9.26 9.05
N LEU A 166 6.30 8.34 8.09
CA LEU A 166 6.85 7.02 8.36
C LEU A 166 8.27 7.09 8.92
N ALA A 167 9.10 8.02 8.43
CA ALA A 167 10.45 8.25 8.94
C ALA A 167 10.45 8.75 10.39
N GLU A 168 9.55 9.68 10.74
CA GLU A 168 9.36 10.15 12.13
C GLU A 168 9.14 8.97 13.09
N TYR A 169 8.34 7.98 12.72
CA TYR A 169 8.00 6.84 13.59
C TYR A 169 9.02 5.70 13.57
N THR A 170 9.66 5.46 12.43
CA THR A 170 10.58 4.33 12.26
C THR A 170 12.02 4.71 12.60
N GLY A 171 12.34 6.00 12.57
CA GLY A 171 13.70 6.55 12.67
C GLY A 171 14.56 6.23 11.45
N ILE A 172 13.94 5.86 10.32
CA ILE A 172 14.62 5.55 9.06
C ILE A 172 14.35 6.72 8.11
N ASP A 173 15.39 7.42 7.70
CA ASP A 173 15.29 8.50 6.72
C ASP A 173 14.66 7.99 5.40
N PRO A 174 13.76 8.73 4.74
CA PRO A 174 13.19 8.32 3.46
C PRO A 174 14.25 7.89 2.42
N ASP A 175 15.39 8.59 2.36
CA ASP A 175 16.49 8.27 1.43
C ASP A 175 17.24 6.97 1.80
N GLN A 176 17.03 6.48 3.02
CA GLN A 176 17.59 5.22 3.51
C GLN A 176 16.61 4.06 3.40
N MET A 177 15.35 4.27 2.99
CA MET A 177 14.34 3.21 2.88
C MET A 177 14.53 2.33 1.63
N GLY A 178 15.72 1.72 1.44
CA GLY A 178 16.07 1.01 0.19
C GLY A 178 15.09 -0.09 -0.25
N THR A 179 14.37 -0.73 0.67
CA THR A 179 13.25 -1.63 0.34
C THR A 179 12.07 -1.40 1.27
N ILE A 180 10.87 -1.35 0.70
CA ILE A 180 9.61 -1.24 1.43
C ILE A 180 8.70 -2.38 1.00
N THR A 181 8.28 -3.22 1.95
CA THR A 181 7.29 -4.28 1.73
C THR A 181 6.04 -4.00 2.56
N ILE A 182 4.86 -4.02 1.94
CA ILE A 182 3.57 -4.00 2.65
C ILE A 182 2.94 -5.37 2.57
N TYR A 183 2.40 -5.85 3.69
CA TYR A 183 1.63 -7.10 3.71
C TYR A 183 0.49 -7.08 4.72
N ASN A 184 -0.56 -7.82 4.40
CA ASN A 184 -1.69 -8.13 5.28
C ASN A 184 -1.72 -9.65 5.52
N PRO A 185 -1.54 -10.13 6.76
CA PRO A 185 -1.52 -11.57 7.03
C PRO A 185 -2.81 -12.30 6.66
N ASN A 186 -3.94 -11.60 6.53
CA ASN A 186 -5.22 -12.16 6.12
C ASN A 186 -5.37 -12.35 4.61
N LEU A 187 -4.56 -11.64 3.81
CA LEU A 187 -4.40 -11.87 2.37
C LEU A 187 -3.27 -12.87 2.09
N GLY A 188 -2.41 -13.11 3.07
CA GLY A 188 -1.38 -14.14 3.02
C GLY A 188 -0.07 -13.74 3.68
N SER A 189 0.88 -14.67 3.68
CA SER A 189 2.20 -14.46 4.28
C SER A 189 3.22 -13.75 3.37
N GLN A 190 2.84 -13.53 2.10
CA GLN A 190 3.64 -12.80 1.12
C GLN A 190 3.30 -11.31 1.18
N GLY A 191 4.31 -10.46 1.04
CA GLY A 191 4.14 -9.02 0.88
C GLY A 191 4.46 -8.55 -0.53
N VAL A 192 3.96 -7.37 -0.85
CA VAL A 192 4.31 -6.64 -2.07
C VAL A 192 5.48 -5.73 -1.73
N THR A 193 6.56 -5.78 -2.52
CA THR A 193 7.79 -5.01 -2.27
C THR A 193 8.04 -4.03 -3.40
N ILE A 194 8.54 -2.86 -3.04
CA ILE A 194 9.11 -1.87 -3.95
C ILE A 194 10.49 -1.44 -3.43
N ALA A 195 11.41 -1.11 -4.34
CA ALA A 195 12.63 -0.41 -3.95
C ALA A 195 12.26 1.02 -3.52
N GLY A 196 12.70 1.44 -2.34
CA GLY A 196 12.50 2.84 -1.93
C GLY A 196 13.57 3.75 -2.52
N SER A 197 13.35 5.06 -2.40
CA SER A 197 14.09 6.09 -3.11
C SER A 197 15.56 6.13 -2.70
N SER A 198 16.44 5.59 -3.54
CA SER A 198 17.76 6.17 -3.72
C SER A 198 17.61 7.30 -4.73
N THR A 199 18.12 8.49 -4.40
CA THR A 199 17.99 9.79 -5.06
C THR A 199 18.44 9.85 -6.54
N ALA A 200 17.79 9.10 -7.43
CA ALA A 200 17.96 9.14 -8.87
C ALA A 200 16.60 9.28 -9.59
N PRO A 201 16.58 9.78 -10.86
CA PRO A 201 15.33 9.99 -11.59
C PRO A 201 14.66 8.64 -11.89
N TRP A 202 13.61 8.34 -11.12
CA TRP A 202 12.39 7.58 -11.42
C TRP A 202 12.45 6.59 -12.59
N LEU A 203 12.61 5.30 -12.25
CA LEU A 203 11.93 4.12 -12.82
C LEU A 203 12.61 2.86 -12.28
N GLY A 204 12.39 2.56 -10.99
CA GLY A 204 12.91 1.36 -10.33
C GLY A 204 11.82 0.33 -10.11
N ILE A 205 11.39 -0.37 -11.17
CA ILE A 205 10.57 -1.58 -11.01
C ILE A 205 11.46 -2.67 -10.40
N ALA A 206 11.45 -2.78 -9.08
CA ALA A 206 11.98 -3.95 -8.37
C ALA A 206 10.80 -4.75 -7.82
N ILE A 207 10.31 -5.70 -8.62
CA ILE A 207 9.28 -6.66 -8.19
C ILE A 207 9.98 -7.81 -7.48
N CYS A 208 9.87 -7.86 -6.15
CA CYS A 208 10.30 -9.01 -5.37
C CYS A 208 9.17 -9.46 -4.44
N LEU A 209 8.72 -10.71 -4.61
CA LEU A 209 7.90 -11.38 -3.61
C LEU A 209 8.77 -11.76 -2.42
N VAL A 210 8.47 -11.21 -1.25
CA VAL A 210 9.13 -11.61 0.00
C VAL A 210 8.10 -12.34 0.86
N ALA A 211 8.39 -13.61 1.17
CA ALA A 211 7.68 -14.32 2.22
C ALA A 211 8.16 -13.75 3.57
N VAL A 212 7.29 -13.05 4.29
CA VAL A 212 7.67 -12.36 5.54
C VAL A 212 7.77 -13.32 6.75
N GLY A 213 7.78 -14.64 6.51
CA GLY A 213 7.83 -15.70 7.53
C GLY A 213 9.23 -16.17 7.99
N GLY A 214 10.32 -15.57 7.51
CA GLY A 214 11.69 -16.02 7.82
C GLY A 214 12.06 -15.95 9.31
N VAL A 215 11.56 -14.94 10.04
CA VAL A 215 11.84 -14.78 11.48
C VAL A 215 11.16 -15.86 12.32
N THR A 216 9.99 -16.36 11.90
CA THR A 216 9.25 -17.42 12.59
C THR A 216 9.92 -18.79 12.43
N LEU A 217 10.50 -19.06 11.25
CA LEU A 217 11.32 -20.26 11.01
C LEU A 217 12.67 -20.19 11.75
N TYR A 218 13.31 -19.02 11.81
CA TYR A 218 14.54 -18.82 12.57
C TYR A 218 14.33 -19.00 14.09
N ARG A 219 13.23 -18.48 14.65
CA ARG A 219 12.86 -18.69 16.06
C ARG A 219 12.48 -20.14 16.39
N ARG A 220 11.86 -20.88 15.46
CA ARG A 220 11.55 -22.30 15.62
C ARG A 220 12.80 -23.19 15.61
N LYS A 221 13.81 -22.87 14.79
CA LYS A 221 15.10 -23.58 14.82
C LYS A 221 15.87 -23.32 16.13
N LYS A 222 15.79 -22.11 16.69
CA LYS A 222 16.45 -21.79 17.97
C LYS A 222 15.79 -22.48 19.18
N LYS A 223 14.47 -22.74 19.15
CA LYS A 223 13.76 -23.51 20.19
C LYS A 223 13.92 -25.03 20.09
N LYS A 224 14.39 -25.58 18.97
CA LYS A 224 14.67 -27.01 18.79
C LYS A 224 16.13 -27.39 19.09
N SER A 225 16.95 -26.44 19.51
CA SER A 225 18.37 -26.63 19.79
C SER A 225 18.74 -26.34 21.24
N VAL A 226 17.78 -26.50 22.16
CA VAL A 226 17.99 -26.57 23.61
C VAL A 226 17.35 -27.86 24.10
#